data_AF-A0A1F6ET35-F1
#
_entry.id   AF-A0A1F6ET35-F1
#
_cell.length_a   1.000
_cell.length_b   1.000
_cell.length_c   1.000
_cell.angle_alpha   90.00
_cell.angle_beta   90.00
_cell.angle_gamma   90.00
#
_symmetry.space_group_name_H-M   'P 1'
#
loop_
_entity.id
_entity.type
_entity.pdbx_description
1 polymer ?
#
loop_
_entity_poly.entity_id
_entity_poly.type
_entity_poly.pdbx_seq_one_letter_code
_entity_poly.pdbx_strand_id
1 'polypeptide(L)' 'MQKQFWNTLLGVNSLLWFIALGFLSYSFGMLIVALDWRLFLLALFTFAAVSLTELVLTGLAH' A
#
# COMPACT_ATOMS: atom_id res chain seq x y z
N MET A 1 21.23 -6.68 -15.45
CA MET A 1 19.78 -6.95 -15.57
C MET A 1 19.09 -7.07 -14.21
N GLN A 2 19.67 -7.76 -13.21
CA GLN A 2 19.02 -7.96 -11.90
C GLN A 2 18.76 -6.68 -11.09
N LYS A 3 19.66 -5.68 -11.11
CA LYS A 3 19.44 -4.36 -10.47
C LYS A 3 18.28 -3.56 -11.07
N GLN A 4 18.12 -3.59 -12.39
CA GLN A 4 16.99 -2.89 -13.04
C GLN A 4 15.66 -3.55 -12.70
N PHE A 5 15.61 -4.89 -12.65
CA PHE A 5 14.43 -5.63 -12.25
C PHE A 5 13.95 -5.25 -10.84
N TRP A 6 14.86 -5.26 -9.84
CA TRP A 6 14.53 -4.85 -8.48
C TRP A 6 14.09 -3.39 -8.37
N ASN A 7 14.78 -2.48 -9.07
CA ASN A 7 14.39 -1.06 -9.09
C ASN A 7 13.00 -0.86 -9.70
N THR A 8 12.65 -1.60 -10.76
CA THR A 8 11.30 -1.55 -11.35
C THR A 8 10.26 -2.10 -10.38
N LEU A 9 10.53 -3.23 -9.72
CA LEU A 9 9.63 -3.81 -8.71
C LEU A 9 9.36 -2.87 -7.53
N LEU A 10 10.43 -2.29 -6.97
CA LEU A 10 10.32 -1.32 -5.89
C LEU A 10 9.59 -0.06 -6.35
N GLY A 11 9.84 0.41 -7.57
CA GLY A 11 9.13 1.55 -8.14
C GLY A 11 7.62 1.30 -8.30
N VAL A 12 7.23 0.12 -8.76
CA VAL A 12 5.81 -0.27 -8.86
C VAL A 12 5.17 -0.39 -7.48
N ASN A 13 5.86 -1.01 -6.51
CA ASN A 13 5.33 -1.16 -5.16
C ASN A 13 5.14 0.20 -4.48
N SER A 14 6.10 1.11 -4.64
CA SER A 14 6.01 2.47 -4.12
C SER A 14 4.81 3.22 -4.70
N LEU A 15 4.53 3.06 -5.99
CA LEU A 15 3.36 3.65 -6.63
C LEU A 15 2.04 3.06 -6.08
N LEU A 16 1.99 1.74 -5.86
CA LEU A 16 0.87 1.08 -5.19
C LEU A 16 0.70 1.56 -3.74
N TRP A 17 1.80 1.87 -3.05
CA TRP A 17 1.78 2.40 -1.70
C TRP A 17 1.11 3.78 -1.64
N PHE A 18 1.43 4.69 -2.58
CA PHE A 18 0.74 5.99 -2.68
C PHE A 18 -0.75 5.84 -2.99
N ILE A 19 -1.13 4.90 -3.87
CA ILE A 19 -2.55 4.62 -4.16
C ILE A 19 -3.26 4.09 -2.92
N ALA A 20 -2.64 3.15 -2.20
CA ALA A 20 -3.19 2.59 -0.97
C ALA A 20 -3.36 3.67 0.12
N LEU A 21 -2.44 4.63 0.19
CA LEU A 21 -2.53 5.77 1.10
C LEU A 21 -3.72 6.67 0.76
N GLY A 22 -3.93 6.98 -0.52
CA GLY A 22 -5.13 7.71 -0.98
C GLY A 22 -6.43 6.96 -0.68
N PHE A 23 -6.45 5.64 -0.87
CA PHE A 23 -7.60 4.80 -0.53
C PHE A 23 -7.87 4.75 0.97
N LEU A 24 -6.83 4.71 1.80
CA LEU A 24 -6.94 4.78 3.25
C LEU A 24 -7.52 6.14 3.69
N SER A 25 -7.03 7.24 3.14
CA SER A 25 -7.56 8.58 3.43
C SER A 25 -9.03 8.73 3.03
N TYR A 26 -9.41 8.23 1.85
CA TYR A 26 -10.80 8.21 1.40
C TYR A 26 -11.69 7.40 2.34
N SER A 27 -11.25 6.17 2.68
CA SER A 27 -12.02 5.26 3.54
C SER A 27 -12.12 5.78 4.97
N PHE A 28 -11.11 6.50 5.45
CA PHE A 28 -11.18 7.22 6.73
C PHE A 28 -12.22 8.36 6.70
N GLY A 29 -12.31 9.10 5.59
CA GLY A 29 -13.39 10.08 5.40
C GLY A 29 -14.77 9.42 5.44
N MET A 30 -14.93 8.28 4.76
CA MET A 30 -16.18 7.50 4.76
C MET A 30 -16.52 6.92 6.14
N LEU A 31 -15.52 6.52 6.92
CA LEU A 31 -15.71 6.09 8.31
C LEU A 31 -16.35 7.21 9.15
N ILE A 32 -15.89 8.45 8.98
CA ILE A 32 -16.40 9.59 9.74
C ILE A 32 -17.81 9.99 9.27
N VAL A 33 -18.02 10.04 7.95
CA VAL A 33 -19.28 10.56 7.37
C VAL A 33 -20.41 9.52 7.41
N ALA A 34 -20.11 8.28 7.04
CA ALA A 34 -21.12 7.23 6.86
C ALA A 34 -21.06 6.12 7.93
N LEU A 35 -20.14 6.21 8.89
CA LEU A 35 -19.88 5.17 9.89
C LEU A 35 -19.55 3.79 9.29
N ASP A 36 -19.09 3.76 8.02
CA ASP A 36 -18.75 2.52 7.33
C ASP A 36 -17.35 2.04 7.70
N TRP A 37 -17.29 1.30 8.81
CA TRP A 37 -16.06 0.72 9.34
C TRP A 37 -15.49 -0.42 8.48
N ARG A 38 -16.32 -1.07 7.66
CA ARG A 38 -15.88 -2.21 6.84
C ARG A 38 -14.95 -1.75 5.73
N LEU A 39 -15.30 -0.65 5.07
CA LEU A 39 -14.48 -0.04 4.04
C LEU A 39 -13.12 0.44 4.62
N PHE A 40 -13.14 1.04 5.81
CA PHE A 40 -11.93 1.47 6.49
C PHE A 40 -11.01 0.30 6.85
N LEU A 41 -11.55 -0.79 7.41
CA LEU A 41 -10.73 -1.97 7.72
C LEU A 41 -10.15 -2.62 6.47
N LEU A 42 -10.90 -2.66 5.37
CA LEU A 42 -10.40 -3.16 4.09
C LEU A 42 -9.22 -2.31 3.62
N ALA A 43 -9.36 -0.98 3.64
CA ALA A 43 -8.29 -0.07 3.24
C ALA A 43 -7.07 -0.17 4.16
N LEU A 44 -7.27 -0.31 5.47
CA LEU A 44 -6.20 -0.51 6.44
C LEU A 44 -5.43 -1.80 6.16
N PHE A 45 -6.14 -2.90 5.91
CA PHE A 45 -5.53 -4.19 5.59
C PHE A 45 -4.77 -4.14 4.26
N THR A 46 -5.34 -3.52 3.23
CA THR A 46 -4.66 -3.32 1.94
C THR A 46 -3.39 -2.49 2.11
N PHE A 47 -3.44 -1.40 2.87
CA PHE A 47 -2.27 -0.57 3.13
C PHE A 47 -1.17 -1.31 3.91
N ALA A 48 -1.56 -2.08 4.93
CA ALA A 48 -0.64 -2.92 5.69
C ALA A 48 0.02 -3.99 4.80
N ALA A 49 -0.74 -4.65 3.94
CA ALA A 49 -0.22 -5.65 3.01
C ALA A 49 0.81 -5.06 2.04
N VAL A 50 0.50 -3.91 1.41
CA VAL A 50 1.44 -3.23 0.49
C VAL A 50 2.70 -2.76 1.20
N SER A 51 2.57 -2.28 2.45
CA SER A 51 3.72 -1.88 3.28
C SER A 51 4.61 -3.06 3.64
N LEU A 52 4.03 -4.22 3.95
CA LEU A 52 4.79 -5.46 4.18
C LEU A 52 5.49 -5.94 2.90
N THR A 53 4.83 -5.85 1.75
CA THR A 53 5.45 -6.16 0.46
C THR A 53 6.64 -5.25 0.18
N GLU A 54 6.56 -3.95 0.49
CA GLU A 54 7.70 -3.01 0.35
C GLU A 54 8.90 -3.45 1.19
N LEU A 55 8.68 -3.83 2.44
CA LEU A 55 9.71 -4.32 3.36
C LEU A 55 10.37 -5.60 2.83
N VAL A 56 9.57 -6.57 2.38
CA VAL A 56 10.08 -7.83 1.83
C VAL A 56 10.87 -7.60 0.55
N LEU A 57 10.35 -6.78 -0.38
CA LEU A 57 11.04 -6.45 -1.63
C LEU A 57 12.36 -5.71 -1.38
N THR A 58 12.38 -4.79 -0.42
CA THR A 58 13.60 -4.07 -0.03
C THR A 58 14.64 -5.01 0.58
N GLY A 59 14.21 -5.95 1.43
CA GLY A 59 15.08 -6.96 2.02
C GLY A 59 15.65 -7.96 1.02
N LEU A 60 14.87 -8.34 -0.02
CA LEU A 60 15.32 -9.24 -1.09
C LEU A 60 16.19 -8.55 -2.15
N ALA A 61 16.08 -7.23 -2.29
CA ALA A 61 16.87 -6.44 -3.22
C ALA A 61 18.28 -6.11 -2.72
N HIS A 62 18.55 -6.31 -1.42
CA HIS A 62 19.85 -6.14 -0.77
C HIS A 62 20.70 -7.42 -0.86
#